data_AF-X0YSC1-F1
#
_entry.id   AF-X0YSC1-F1
#
_cell.length_a   1.000
_cell.length_b   1.000
_cell.length_c   1.000
_cell.angle_alpha   90.00
_cell.angle_beta   90.00
_cell.angle_gamma   90.00
#
_symmetry.space_group_name_H-M   'P 1'
#
loop_
_entity.id
_entity.type
_entity.pdbx_description
1 polymer ?
#
loop_
_entity_poly.entity_id
_entity_poly.type
_entity_poly.pdbx_seq_one_letter_code
_entity_poly.pdbx_strand_id
1 'polypeptide(L)'
;MQHSKFEKVVKLENNYIYNLITKFVKLLNPKSIFICNDSVSDFNYIRKKAIEDGEERKLSIEGHTVHFDGYYDQARDKERTKFLVPKGVYLGPNLNIIDKESGLKEIFGIMKNIMYDRELYILFFCLGPANSNFSIPAIQLTDSSYVAHSEIILYRPGYEEFRRLGNYKDYFQFVHSEGEVKDAVSINVNKRRIYMDTEEDIVYSVNTQYGGNTIGHKKLAMRLGINRASKENWLTEHMFISGIHGPGSRVTYFAGAFPSMCGKTSTAMIPEETIVGDDIVYIKKIKNKVYAVNVEIGIFGIIEDINPDDDPYIWKVLNEPKEIIFSNVLVTEDGDVYWKGKPGEVPEKGINYSGEWYPGKKDSEGKEITPSHKNARFTVNLKDLDNLDINYDNPNGVEIKGIIYGGRDSDTLVPVQEAYNWAHGIVSMGASIESETTAATLGKTGVRKFNPMSNLDFLSIPVGKYIDINLKFGDSLEDPP
;
A
#
# COMPACT_ATOMS: atom_id res chain seq x y z
N MET A 1 -35.03 15.00 -4.00
CA MET A 1 -33.92 15.28 -3.06
C MET A 1 -32.63 14.48 -3.31
N GLN A 2 -32.53 13.61 -4.34
CA GLN A 2 -31.28 12.90 -4.66
C GLN A 2 -30.30 13.67 -5.57
N HIS A 3 -30.75 14.68 -6.32
CA HIS A 3 -29.92 15.36 -7.32
C HIS A 3 -28.74 16.19 -6.75
N SER A 4 -28.79 16.70 -5.52
CA SER A 4 -27.66 17.48 -4.97
C SER A 4 -26.49 16.60 -4.47
N LYS A 5 -26.75 15.35 -4.06
CA LYS A 5 -25.72 14.47 -3.48
C LYS A 5 -24.73 13.92 -4.51
N PHE A 6 -25.12 13.89 -5.79
CA PHE A 6 -24.29 13.37 -6.90
C PHE A 6 -23.74 14.46 -7.80
N GLU A 7 -23.84 15.74 -7.43
CA GLU A 7 -23.44 16.86 -8.30
C GLU A 7 -21.97 16.73 -8.74
N LYS A 8 -21.07 16.36 -7.83
CA LYS A 8 -19.66 16.10 -8.14
C LYS A 8 -19.49 14.96 -9.16
N VAL A 9 -20.24 13.87 -9.03
CA VAL A 9 -20.19 12.76 -10.00
C VAL A 9 -20.77 13.15 -11.36
N VAL A 10 -21.85 13.93 -11.38
CA VAL A 10 -22.44 14.43 -12.63
C VAL A 10 -21.44 15.32 -13.38
N LYS A 11 -20.66 16.14 -12.67
CA LYS A 11 -19.60 16.98 -13.23
C LYS A 11 -18.42 16.21 -13.84
N LEU A 12 -18.26 14.92 -13.53
CA LEU A 12 -17.26 14.07 -14.18
C LEU A 12 -17.65 13.69 -15.61
N GLU A 13 -18.93 13.79 -15.96
CA GLU A 13 -19.46 13.40 -17.28
C GLU A 13 -19.06 11.95 -17.68
N ASN A 14 -18.94 11.08 -16.68
CA ASN A 14 -18.45 9.71 -16.83
C ASN A 14 -19.52 8.69 -16.45
N ASN A 15 -20.07 8.01 -17.45
CA ASN A 15 -21.14 7.03 -17.27
C ASN A 15 -20.65 5.76 -16.56
N TYR A 16 -19.38 5.38 -16.75
CA TYR A 16 -18.81 4.20 -16.08
C TYR A 16 -18.74 4.40 -14.57
N ILE A 17 -18.24 5.57 -14.14
CA ILE A 17 -18.19 5.96 -12.72
C ILE A 17 -19.59 6.10 -12.14
N TYR A 18 -20.51 6.77 -12.87
CA TYR A 18 -21.89 6.91 -12.41
C TYR A 18 -22.57 5.54 -12.18
N ASN A 19 -22.40 4.61 -13.13
CA ASN A 19 -22.95 3.27 -13.04
C ASN A 19 -22.33 2.46 -11.90
N LEU A 20 -21.00 2.56 -11.74
CA LEU A 20 -20.26 1.92 -10.65
C LEU A 20 -20.78 2.37 -9.28
N ILE A 21 -20.82 3.69 -9.07
CA ILE A 21 -21.27 4.27 -7.81
C ILE A 21 -22.73 3.90 -7.56
N THR A 22 -23.60 4.01 -8.55
CA THR A 22 -25.02 3.67 -8.40
C THR A 22 -25.22 2.19 -8.05
N LYS A 23 -24.44 1.29 -8.65
CA LYS A 23 -24.45 -0.15 -8.33
C LYS A 23 -24.10 -0.38 -6.87
N PHE A 24 -23.00 0.20 -6.39
CA PHE A 24 -22.52 -0.05 -5.03
C PHE A 24 -23.29 0.70 -3.96
N VAL A 25 -23.80 1.91 -4.22
CA VAL A 25 -24.74 2.60 -3.32
C VAL A 25 -25.98 1.74 -3.09
N LYS A 26 -26.53 1.11 -4.13
CA LYS A 26 -27.68 0.20 -3.99
C LYS A 26 -27.34 -1.07 -3.21
N LEU A 27 -26.15 -1.63 -3.40
CA LEU A 27 -25.72 -2.85 -2.71
C LEU A 27 -25.43 -2.58 -1.23
N LEU A 28 -24.66 -1.54 -0.94
CA LEU A 28 -24.13 -1.22 0.38
C LEU A 28 -25.17 -0.51 1.26
N ASN A 29 -26.14 0.18 0.64
CA ASN A 29 -27.22 0.95 1.27
C ASN A 29 -26.73 1.93 2.34
N PRO A 30 -25.86 2.90 2.02
CA PRO A 30 -25.27 3.78 3.03
C PRO A 30 -26.26 4.81 3.61
N LYS A 31 -26.08 5.19 4.88
CA LYS A 31 -26.86 6.26 5.55
C LYS A 31 -26.66 7.62 4.90
N SER A 32 -25.42 7.95 4.60
CA SER A 32 -25.02 9.17 3.87
C SER A 32 -23.93 8.85 2.85
N ILE A 33 -23.70 9.77 1.91
CA ILE A 33 -22.68 9.62 0.88
C ILE A 33 -21.88 10.90 0.89
N PHE A 34 -20.56 10.77 1.05
CA PHE A 34 -19.60 11.83 0.87
C PHE A 34 -18.78 11.55 -0.38
N ILE A 35 -18.76 12.53 -1.29
CA ILE A 35 -17.98 12.44 -2.54
C ILE A 35 -16.84 13.42 -2.42
N CYS A 36 -15.62 12.90 -2.34
CA CYS A 36 -14.41 13.70 -2.27
C CYS A 36 -14.04 14.21 -3.66
N ASN A 37 -13.69 15.48 -3.76
CA ASN A 37 -12.92 16.02 -4.87
C ASN A 37 -11.50 16.38 -4.37
N ASP A 38 -10.74 17.11 -5.19
CA ASP A 38 -9.35 17.47 -4.86
C ASP A 38 -9.25 18.73 -3.97
N SER A 39 -10.34 19.17 -3.33
CA SER A 39 -10.33 20.39 -2.52
C SER A 39 -9.79 20.18 -1.11
N VAL A 40 -9.10 21.19 -0.60
CA VAL A 40 -8.61 21.24 0.79
C VAL A 40 -9.75 21.08 1.80
N SER A 41 -10.94 21.63 1.51
CA SER A 41 -12.12 21.48 2.37
C SER A 41 -12.59 20.03 2.50
N ASP A 42 -12.57 19.26 1.42
CA ASP A 42 -12.97 17.85 1.44
C ASP A 42 -11.93 17.00 2.18
N PHE A 43 -10.64 17.28 2.00
CA PHE A 43 -9.59 16.60 2.77
C PHE A 43 -9.68 16.93 4.26
N ASN A 44 -9.94 18.19 4.62
CA ASN A 44 -10.15 18.59 6.01
C ASN A 44 -11.42 17.96 6.62
N TYR A 45 -12.45 17.73 5.81
CA TYR A 45 -13.62 16.98 6.23
C TYR A 45 -13.23 15.53 6.61
N ILE A 46 -12.47 14.84 5.75
CA ILE A 46 -12.00 13.47 6.01
C ILE A 46 -11.16 13.41 7.31
N ARG A 47 -10.18 14.30 7.47
CA ARG A 47 -9.36 14.40 8.70
C ARG A 47 -10.20 14.55 9.96
N LYS A 48 -11.19 15.44 9.91
CA LYS A 48 -12.11 15.70 11.03
C LYS A 48 -12.95 14.48 11.33
N LYS A 49 -13.47 13.82 10.29
CA LYS A 49 -14.30 12.62 10.40
C LYS A 49 -13.54 11.45 11.02
N ALA A 50 -12.26 11.26 10.69
CA ALA A 50 -11.43 10.22 11.32
C ALA A 50 -11.39 10.31 12.86
N ILE A 51 -11.35 11.55 13.40
CA ILE A 51 -11.42 11.80 14.84
C ILE A 51 -12.85 11.68 15.38
N GLU A 52 -13.85 12.24 14.67
CA GLU A 52 -15.25 12.24 15.12
C GLU A 52 -15.87 10.84 15.15
N ASP A 53 -15.51 9.99 14.20
CA ASP A 53 -15.97 8.61 14.10
C ASP A 53 -15.21 7.69 15.08
N GLY A 54 -14.17 8.20 15.74
CA GLY A 54 -13.38 7.49 16.75
C GLY A 54 -12.39 6.46 16.18
N GLU A 55 -12.26 6.39 14.85
CA GLU A 55 -11.27 5.54 14.17
C GLU A 55 -9.84 6.03 14.41
N GLU A 56 -9.66 7.33 14.64
CA GLU A 56 -8.38 7.93 15.02
C GLU A 56 -8.50 8.74 16.30
N ARG A 57 -7.41 8.79 17.07
CA ARG A 57 -7.30 9.63 18.28
C ARG A 57 -6.13 10.59 18.13
N LYS A 58 -6.30 11.83 18.61
CA LYS A 58 -5.22 12.81 18.62
C LYS A 58 -4.13 12.42 19.62
N LEU A 59 -2.89 12.72 19.26
CA LEU A 59 -1.72 12.56 20.10
C LEU A 59 -1.24 13.93 20.63
N SER A 60 -0.19 13.92 21.45
CA SER A 60 0.36 15.12 22.09
C SER A 60 0.97 16.12 21.10
N ILE A 61 1.56 15.62 20.01
CA ILE A 61 2.14 16.44 18.94
C ILE A 61 1.04 16.84 17.94
N GLU A 62 0.99 18.11 17.57
CA GLU A 62 0.02 18.63 16.60
C GLU A 62 0.16 17.92 15.25
N GLY A 63 -0.97 17.49 14.68
CA GLY A 63 -1.03 16.75 13.42
C GLY A 63 -0.85 15.23 13.58
N HIS A 64 -0.43 14.75 14.76
CA HIS A 64 -0.30 13.31 15.01
C HIS A 64 -1.62 12.69 15.48
N THR A 65 -1.93 11.54 14.91
CA THR A 65 -3.05 10.69 15.30
C THR A 65 -2.62 9.24 15.45
N VAL A 66 -3.45 8.45 16.13
CA VAL A 66 -3.27 7.00 16.27
C VAL A 66 -4.53 6.25 15.88
N HIS A 67 -4.36 5.18 15.10
CA HIS A 67 -5.37 4.19 14.75
C HIS A 67 -5.04 2.84 15.40
N PHE A 68 -6.07 2.11 15.82
CA PHE A 68 -5.94 0.74 16.30
C PHE A 68 -6.77 -0.20 15.44
N ASP A 69 -6.09 -1.14 14.81
CA ASP A 69 -6.76 -2.26 14.16
C ASP A 69 -7.35 -3.20 15.22
N GLY A 70 -8.33 -4.01 14.80
CA GLY A 70 -8.76 -5.12 15.63
C GLY A 70 -7.65 -6.12 15.93
N TYR A 71 -7.64 -6.67 17.15
CA TYR A 71 -6.60 -7.59 17.62
C TYR A 71 -6.36 -8.79 16.68
N TYR A 72 -7.42 -9.28 16.01
CA TYR A 72 -7.34 -10.39 15.04
C TYR A 72 -7.24 -9.94 13.57
N ASP A 73 -7.05 -8.65 13.34
CA ASP A 73 -6.99 -8.02 12.02
C ASP A 73 -5.79 -7.10 11.88
N GLN A 74 -4.58 -7.64 11.99
CA GLN A 74 -3.33 -6.85 12.02
C GLN A 74 -2.31 -7.30 10.97
N ALA A 75 -2.78 -8.08 9.99
CA ALA A 75 -1.95 -8.67 8.95
C ALA A 75 -2.77 -9.06 7.72
N ARG A 76 -2.06 -9.30 6.61
CA ARG A 76 -2.63 -9.84 5.38
C ARG A 76 -3.19 -11.25 5.61
N ASP A 77 -4.38 -11.52 5.08
CA ASP A 77 -5.07 -12.81 5.20
C ASP A 77 -4.98 -13.60 3.90
N LYS A 78 -3.92 -14.39 3.73
CA LYS A 78 -3.69 -15.18 2.50
C LYS A 78 -4.80 -16.19 2.21
N GLU A 79 -5.42 -16.76 3.24
CA GLU A 79 -6.45 -17.79 3.08
C GLU A 79 -7.75 -17.19 2.51
N ARG A 80 -8.09 -15.98 2.93
CA ARG A 80 -9.31 -15.29 2.51
C ARG A 80 -9.11 -14.25 1.41
N THR A 81 -7.87 -14.06 0.99
CA THR A 81 -7.50 -13.28 -0.20
C THR A 81 -7.59 -14.18 -1.42
N LYS A 82 -8.51 -13.91 -2.36
CA LYS A 82 -8.74 -14.77 -3.53
C LYS A 82 -8.88 -13.99 -4.83
N PHE A 83 -8.45 -14.59 -5.93
CA PHE A 83 -8.72 -14.11 -7.28
C PHE A 83 -10.00 -14.74 -7.83
N LEU A 84 -10.93 -13.90 -8.28
CA LEU A 84 -12.14 -14.28 -8.98
C LEU A 84 -11.74 -14.66 -10.41
N VAL A 85 -11.96 -15.92 -10.78
CA VAL A 85 -11.60 -16.42 -12.12
C VAL A 85 -12.79 -17.10 -12.80
N PRO A 86 -12.86 -17.11 -14.14
CA PRO A 86 -13.84 -17.91 -14.86
C PRO A 86 -13.77 -19.39 -14.47
N LYS A 87 -14.91 -20.07 -14.55
CA LYS A 87 -15.03 -21.49 -14.19
C LYS A 87 -14.01 -22.34 -14.96
N GLY A 88 -13.20 -23.11 -14.23
CA GLY A 88 -12.20 -24.02 -14.79
C GLY A 88 -10.82 -23.40 -15.05
N VAL A 89 -10.64 -22.10 -14.82
CA VAL A 89 -9.32 -21.46 -14.90
C VAL A 89 -8.48 -21.85 -13.69
N TYR A 90 -7.21 -22.22 -13.93
CA TYR A 90 -6.23 -22.51 -12.89
C TYR A 90 -5.01 -21.60 -13.07
N LEU A 91 -4.64 -20.88 -12.00
CA LEU A 91 -3.51 -19.93 -12.02
C LEU A 91 -2.24 -20.47 -11.33
N GLY A 92 -2.22 -21.76 -10.99
CA GLY A 92 -1.11 -22.37 -10.25
C GLY A 92 -1.36 -22.42 -8.72
N PRO A 93 -0.49 -23.14 -7.98
CA PRO A 93 -0.71 -23.43 -6.56
C PRO A 93 -0.47 -22.23 -5.64
N ASN A 94 0.26 -21.21 -6.10
CA ASN A 94 0.61 -20.03 -5.32
C ASN A 94 -0.46 -18.93 -5.36
N LEU A 95 -1.47 -19.06 -6.24
CA LEU A 95 -2.55 -18.11 -6.38
C LEU A 95 -3.85 -18.74 -5.87
N ASN A 96 -4.37 -18.18 -4.79
CA ASN A 96 -5.64 -18.61 -4.21
C ASN A 96 -6.78 -18.10 -5.09
N ILE A 97 -7.59 -19.01 -5.64
CA ILE A 97 -8.63 -18.70 -6.61
C ILE A 97 -10.01 -19.15 -6.13
N ILE A 98 -11.05 -18.52 -6.66
CA ILE A 98 -12.45 -18.93 -6.51
C ILE A 98 -13.19 -18.68 -7.82
N ASP A 99 -14.17 -19.53 -8.13
CA ASP A 99 -15.06 -19.32 -9.26
C ASP A 99 -15.79 -17.96 -9.13
N LYS A 100 -15.71 -17.15 -10.18
CA LYS A 100 -16.16 -15.75 -10.19
C LYS A 100 -17.63 -15.60 -9.80
N GLU A 101 -18.51 -16.45 -10.31
CA GLU A 101 -19.94 -16.38 -9.99
C GLU A 101 -20.19 -16.68 -8.50
N SER A 102 -19.60 -17.77 -7.99
CA SER A 102 -19.75 -18.15 -6.58
C SER A 102 -19.12 -17.13 -5.62
N GLY A 103 -17.94 -16.61 -5.94
CA GLY A 103 -17.23 -15.62 -5.13
C GLY A 103 -17.93 -14.27 -5.09
N LEU A 104 -18.47 -13.81 -6.22
CA LEU A 104 -19.29 -12.59 -6.27
C LEU A 104 -20.58 -12.75 -5.47
N LYS A 105 -21.25 -13.91 -5.57
CA LYS A 105 -22.45 -14.20 -4.76
C LYS A 105 -22.13 -14.19 -3.27
N GLU A 106 -21.01 -14.78 -2.86
CA GLU A 106 -20.57 -14.77 -1.46
C GLU A 106 -20.30 -13.35 -0.96
N ILE A 107 -19.45 -12.59 -1.65
CA ILE A 107 -19.01 -11.29 -1.14
C ILE A 107 -20.12 -10.23 -1.22
N PHE A 108 -20.96 -10.24 -2.25
CA PHE A 108 -22.12 -9.35 -2.30
C PHE A 108 -23.20 -9.74 -1.29
N GLY A 109 -23.28 -11.02 -0.91
CA GLY A 109 -24.11 -11.46 0.20
C GLY A 109 -23.68 -10.83 1.53
N ILE A 110 -22.37 -10.71 1.77
CA ILE A 110 -21.81 -10.08 2.97
C ILE A 110 -21.96 -8.56 2.92
N MET A 111 -21.67 -7.93 1.78
CA MET A 111 -21.70 -6.47 1.60
C MET A 111 -23.12 -5.89 1.55
N LYS A 112 -24.15 -6.72 1.37
CA LYS A 112 -25.52 -6.23 1.23
C LYS A 112 -25.98 -5.50 2.49
N ASN A 113 -26.36 -4.24 2.32
CA ASN A 113 -26.80 -3.33 3.39
C ASN A 113 -25.76 -3.06 4.49
N ILE A 114 -24.48 -3.37 4.26
CA ILE A 114 -23.47 -3.31 5.31
C ILE A 114 -23.21 -1.89 5.85
N MET A 115 -23.59 -0.85 5.09
CA MET A 115 -23.38 0.55 5.44
C MET A 115 -24.67 1.27 5.90
N TYR A 116 -25.75 0.56 6.25
CA TYR A 116 -27.07 1.15 6.54
C TYR A 116 -27.08 2.29 7.58
N ASP A 117 -26.12 2.31 8.49
CA ASP A 117 -25.92 3.33 9.52
C ASP A 117 -24.62 4.13 9.34
N ARG A 118 -23.86 3.88 8.27
CA ARG A 118 -22.55 4.47 7.98
C ARG A 118 -22.58 5.43 6.79
N GLU A 119 -21.61 6.33 6.77
CA GLU A 119 -21.33 7.18 5.62
C GLU A 119 -20.47 6.43 4.61
N LEU A 120 -20.81 6.49 3.33
CA LEU A 120 -19.97 6.01 2.24
C LEU A 120 -19.11 7.15 1.72
N TYR A 121 -17.79 7.03 1.85
CA TYR A 121 -16.80 7.87 1.19
C TYR A 121 -16.53 7.35 -0.22
N ILE A 122 -16.58 8.25 -1.20
CA ILE A 122 -16.22 8.00 -2.60
C ILE A 122 -15.02 8.87 -2.91
N LEU A 123 -13.87 8.23 -3.12
CA LEU A 123 -12.57 8.87 -3.22
C LEU A 123 -11.97 8.61 -4.61
N PHE A 124 -11.33 9.62 -5.18
CA PHE A 124 -10.72 9.57 -6.50
C PHE A 124 -9.24 9.89 -6.39
N PHE A 125 -8.41 9.02 -6.96
CA PHE A 125 -6.95 9.15 -6.90
C PHE A 125 -6.30 8.83 -8.24
N CYS A 126 -5.03 9.22 -8.36
CA CYS A 126 -4.17 8.85 -9.48
C CYS A 126 -2.94 8.08 -8.96
N LEU A 127 -2.75 6.87 -9.48
CA LEU A 127 -1.58 6.04 -9.21
C LEU A 127 -0.46 6.44 -10.17
N GLY A 128 0.65 6.93 -9.61
CA GLY A 128 1.68 7.66 -10.35
C GLY A 128 1.28 9.10 -10.65
N PRO A 129 2.21 9.93 -11.16
CA PRO A 129 1.96 11.34 -11.47
C PRO A 129 0.74 11.53 -12.37
N ALA A 130 -0.05 12.58 -12.13
CA ALA A 130 -1.18 12.94 -12.99
C ALA A 130 -0.70 13.44 -14.37
N ASN A 131 -1.57 13.37 -15.39
CA ASN A 131 -1.22 13.76 -16.76
C ASN A 131 0.07 13.09 -17.29
N SER A 132 0.25 11.82 -16.95
CA SER A 132 1.42 11.02 -17.28
C SER A 132 1.03 9.80 -18.11
N ASN A 133 1.97 9.31 -18.93
CA ASN A 133 1.83 7.98 -19.55
C ASN A 133 1.87 6.85 -18.51
N PHE A 134 2.25 7.12 -17.27
CA PHE A 134 2.23 6.18 -16.16
C PHE A 134 0.94 6.24 -15.34
N SER A 135 0.09 7.25 -15.53
CA SER A 135 -1.10 7.47 -14.70
C SER A 135 -2.06 6.29 -14.82
N ILE A 136 -2.45 5.73 -13.67
CA ILE A 136 -3.60 4.83 -13.57
C ILE A 136 -4.61 5.47 -12.61
N PRO A 137 -5.72 6.01 -13.13
CA PRO A 137 -6.79 6.51 -12.27
C PRO A 137 -7.37 5.39 -11.42
N ALA A 138 -7.78 5.72 -10.20
CA ALA A 138 -8.36 4.77 -9.27
C ALA A 138 -9.49 5.40 -8.44
N ILE A 139 -10.51 4.60 -8.14
CA ILE A 139 -11.65 4.98 -7.29
C ILE A 139 -11.78 4.02 -6.11
N GLN A 140 -11.93 4.57 -4.92
CA GLN A 140 -12.18 3.81 -3.71
C GLN A 140 -13.49 4.21 -3.03
N LEU A 141 -14.31 3.21 -2.74
CA LEU A 141 -15.53 3.29 -1.96
C LEU A 141 -15.26 2.66 -0.59
N THR A 142 -15.44 3.40 0.49
CA THR A 142 -15.17 2.93 1.86
C THR A 142 -16.13 3.56 2.86
N ASP A 143 -16.46 2.86 3.94
CA ASP A 143 -17.14 3.43 5.11
C ASP A 143 -16.19 3.81 6.25
N SER A 144 -14.91 3.46 6.13
CA SER A 144 -13.86 3.82 7.09
C SER A 144 -13.25 5.18 6.77
N SER A 145 -13.31 6.07 7.75
CA SER A 145 -12.71 7.40 7.75
C SER A 145 -11.19 7.36 7.93
N TYR A 146 -10.64 6.39 8.67
CA TYR A 146 -9.19 6.13 8.76
C TYR A 146 -8.61 5.73 7.39
N VAL A 147 -9.31 4.85 6.66
CA VAL A 147 -8.89 4.45 5.32
C VAL A 147 -8.91 5.66 4.39
N ALA A 148 -9.97 6.48 4.43
CA ALA A 148 -10.03 7.70 3.64
C ALA A 148 -8.90 8.70 3.98
N HIS A 149 -8.57 8.86 5.27
CA HIS A 149 -7.48 9.72 5.72
C HIS A 149 -6.11 9.21 5.29
N SER A 150 -5.88 7.90 5.41
CA SER A 150 -4.65 7.26 4.93
C SER A 150 -4.46 7.43 3.43
N GLU A 151 -5.53 7.27 2.65
CA GLU A 151 -5.50 7.43 1.19
C GLU A 151 -5.11 8.86 0.75
N ILE A 152 -5.63 9.90 1.42
CA ILE A 152 -5.27 11.31 1.08
C ILE A 152 -3.83 11.68 1.44
N ILE A 153 -3.19 10.96 2.37
CA ILE A 153 -1.77 11.14 2.70
C ILE A 153 -0.90 10.41 1.68
N LEU A 154 -1.31 9.21 1.27
CA LEU A 154 -0.48 8.28 0.50
C LEU A 154 -0.58 8.45 -1.02
N TYR A 155 -1.67 9.00 -1.56
CA TYR A 155 -1.93 9.02 -3.00
C TYR A 155 -2.35 10.37 -3.54
N ARG A 156 -2.06 10.58 -4.83
CA ARG A 156 -2.35 11.85 -5.53
C ARG A 156 -3.85 12.01 -5.71
N PRO A 157 -4.42 13.19 -5.42
CA PRO A 157 -5.80 13.50 -5.77
C PRO A 157 -6.07 13.24 -7.25
N GLY A 158 -7.22 12.63 -7.56
CA GLY A 158 -7.54 12.16 -8.92
C GLY A 158 -8.85 12.69 -9.49
N TYR A 159 -9.64 13.47 -8.76
CA TYR A 159 -10.95 13.90 -9.24
C TYR A 159 -10.83 14.76 -10.52
N GLU A 160 -9.89 15.70 -10.56
CA GLU A 160 -9.63 16.51 -11.75
C GLU A 160 -8.99 15.71 -12.88
N GLU A 161 -8.24 14.64 -12.57
CA GLU A 161 -7.73 13.71 -13.59
C GLU A 161 -8.88 12.94 -14.26
N PHE A 162 -9.86 12.47 -13.48
CA PHE A 162 -11.08 11.89 -14.06
C PHE A 162 -11.87 12.90 -14.90
N ARG A 163 -11.97 14.17 -14.47
CA ARG A 163 -12.58 15.23 -15.30
C ARG A 163 -11.84 15.42 -16.61
N ARG A 164 -10.50 15.47 -16.57
CA ARG A 164 -9.64 15.65 -17.75
C ARG A 164 -9.84 14.51 -18.75
N LEU A 165 -9.94 13.28 -18.25
CA LEU A 165 -10.13 12.07 -19.06
C LEU A 165 -11.58 11.93 -19.59
N GLY A 166 -12.56 12.60 -18.97
CA GLY A 166 -13.97 12.55 -19.36
C GLY A 166 -14.59 11.18 -19.15
N ASN A 167 -15.29 10.65 -20.15
CA ASN A 167 -15.98 9.35 -20.10
C ASN A 167 -15.03 8.14 -20.27
N TYR A 168 -13.97 8.11 -19.46
CA TYR A 168 -12.91 7.10 -19.45
C TYR A 168 -13.28 5.89 -18.58
N LYS A 169 -12.91 4.69 -19.02
CA LYS A 169 -13.32 3.42 -18.39
C LYS A 169 -12.19 2.62 -17.74
N ASP A 170 -10.94 2.91 -18.08
CA ASP A 170 -9.80 2.03 -17.74
C ASP A 170 -9.11 2.47 -16.43
N TYR A 171 -9.82 2.32 -15.32
CA TYR A 171 -9.40 2.71 -13.98
C TYR A 171 -9.56 1.56 -12.96
N PHE A 172 -8.77 1.59 -11.90
CA PHE A 172 -8.87 0.60 -10.82
C PHE A 172 -9.99 0.93 -9.84
N GLN A 173 -10.65 -0.11 -9.33
CA GLN A 173 -11.83 0.02 -8.49
C GLN A 173 -11.63 -0.72 -7.16
N PHE A 174 -11.94 -0.05 -6.05
CA PHE A 174 -11.84 -0.62 -4.71
C PHE A 174 -13.16 -0.41 -3.98
N VAL A 175 -13.77 -1.48 -3.50
CA VAL A 175 -14.98 -1.45 -2.68
C VAL A 175 -14.67 -2.10 -1.35
N HIS A 176 -14.63 -1.27 -0.32
CA HIS A 176 -14.22 -1.61 1.02
C HIS A 176 -15.37 -1.36 2.01
N SER A 177 -15.49 -2.22 3.03
CA SER A 177 -16.25 -1.92 4.24
C SER A 177 -15.57 -2.51 5.48
N GLU A 178 -15.40 -1.72 6.53
CA GLU A 178 -14.93 -2.22 7.83
C GLU A 178 -15.95 -3.17 8.49
N GLY A 179 -17.20 -3.12 8.03
CA GLY A 179 -18.31 -3.91 8.53
C GLY A 179 -18.88 -3.38 9.85
N GLU A 180 -19.44 -4.30 10.62
CA GLU A 180 -19.90 -3.98 11.96
C GLU A 180 -18.68 -3.77 12.87
N VAL A 181 -18.65 -2.64 13.57
CA VAL A 181 -17.59 -2.31 14.52
C VAL A 181 -18.13 -2.12 15.92
N LYS A 182 -17.26 -2.37 16.90
CA LYS A 182 -17.43 -2.02 18.29
C LYS A 182 -16.18 -1.26 18.73
N ASP A 183 -16.36 -0.11 19.36
CA ASP A 183 -15.24 0.75 19.79
C ASP A 183 -14.28 1.08 18.63
N ALA A 184 -14.85 1.39 17.46
CA ALA A 184 -14.15 1.62 16.19
C ALA A 184 -13.30 0.45 15.68
N VAL A 185 -13.57 -0.78 16.13
CA VAL A 185 -12.88 -2.00 15.70
C VAL A 185 -13.86 -3.01 15.08
N SER A 186 -13.51 -3.56 13.91
CA SER A 186 -14.31 -4.60 13.22
C SER A 186 -14.44 -5.87 14.06
N ILE A 187 -15.68 -6.34 14.25
CA ILE A 187 -15.97 -7.52 15.08
C ILE A 187 -16.25 -8.80 14.26
N ASN A 188 -16.59 -8.65 12.99
CA ASN A 188 -16.93 -9.76 12.10
C ASN A 188 -15.70 -10.30 11.34
N VAL A 189 -14.53 -10.30 11.99
CA VAL A 189 -13.25 -10.70 11.39
C VAL A 189 -13.30 -12.12 10.84
N ASN A 190 -14.13 -13.02 11.37
CA ASN A 190 -14.34 -14.37 10.85
C ASN A 190 -15.04 -14.43 9.47
N LYS A 191 -15.74 -13.35 9.08
CA LYS A 191 -16.37 -13.18 7.77
C LYS A 191 -15.55 -12.28 6.84
N ARG A 192 -14.31 -11.93 7.20
CA ARG A 192 -13.39 -11.15 6.35
C ARG A 192 -13.21 -11.80 4.99
N ARG A 193 -13.24 -11.00 3.91
CA ARG A 193 -12.94 -11.44 2.54
C ARG A 193 -12.19 -10.34 1.80
N ILE A 194 -11.20 -10.73 0.99
CA ILE A 194 -10.48 -9.84 0.07
C ILE A 194 -10.47 -10.49 -1.31
N TYR A 195 -11.41 -10.13 -2.18
CA TYR A 195 -11.54 -10.74 -3.51
C TYR A 195 -11.14 -9.78 -4.61
N MET A 196 -10.43 -10.27 -5.62
CA MET A 196 -9.90 -9.46 -6.72
C MET A 196 -10.36 -10.04 -8.05
N ASP A 197 -10.94 -9.19 -8.90
CA ASP A 197 -11.29 -9.51 -10.28
C ASP A 197 -10.34 -8.76 -11.20
N THR A 198 -9.36 -9.47 -11.76
CA THR A 198 -8.34 -8.91 -12.66
C THR A 198 -8.83 -8.73 -14.10
N GLU A 199 -10.06 -9.15 -14.42
CA GLU A 199 -10.69 -8.87 -15.71
C GLU A 199 -11.42 -7.53 -15.68
N GLU A 200 -12.03 -7.21 -14.54
CA GLU A 200 -12.81 -5.98 -14.31
C GLU A 200 -12.03 -4.91 -13.51
N ASP A 201 -10.76 -5.17 -13.20
CA ASP A 201 -9.87 -4.31 -12.42
C ASP A 201 -10.49 -3.81 -11.10
N ILE A 202 -11.17 -4.71 -10.38
CA ILE A 202 -11.88 -4.40 -9.13
C ILE A 202 -11.46 -5.29 -7.97
N VAL A 203 -11.33 -4.68 -6.80
CA VAL A 203 -11.10 -5.36 -5.53
C VAL A 203 -12.25 -5.11 -4.57
N TYR A 204 -12.65 -6.16 -3.87
CA TYR A 204 -13.64 -6.16 -2.82
C TYR A 204 -12.96 -6.52 -1.49
N SER A 205 -13.15 -5.71 -0.47
CA SER A 205 -12.62 -5.98 0.88
C SER A 205 -13.72 -5.72 1.92
N VAL A 206 -13.92 -6.64 2.86
CA VAL A 206 -14.99 -6.52 3.86
C VAL A 206 -14.60 -7.11 5.21
N ASN A 207 -15.09 -6.50 6.29
CA ASN A 207 -14.83 -6.88 7.69
C ASN A 207 -13.33 -6.86 8.04
N THR A 208 -12.64 -5.78 7.65
CA THR A 208 -11.22 -5.56 7.93
C THR A 208 -10.91 -4.06 7.96
N GLN A 209 -9.91 -3.67 8.73
CA GLN A 209 -9.41 -2.31 8.92
C GLN A 209 -7.90 -2.24 8.61
N TYR A 210 -7.18 -3.35 8.76
CA TYR A 210 -5.74 -3.42 8.50
C TYR A 210 -5.36 -2.81 7.15
N GLY A 211 -4.47 -1.81 7.16
CA GLY A 211 -4.09 -1.02 5.98
C GLY A 211 -3.73 -1.87 4.75
N GLY A 212 -3.07 -3.01 4.91
CA GLY A 212 -2.72 -3.90 3.79
C GLY A 212 -3.90 -4.60 3.09
N ASN A 213 -5.08 -4.60 3.71
CA ASN A 213 -6.33 -5.14 3.20
C ASN A 213 -7.35 -4.04 2.83
N THR A 214 -7.12 -2.79 3.24
CA THR A 214 -8.12 -1.71 3.17
C THR A 214 -7.68 -0.50 2.37
N ILE A 215 -6.39 -0.14 2.39
CA ILE A 215 -5.81 0.90 1.54
C ILE A 215 -5.68 0.32 0.13
N GLY A 216 -6.65 0.63 -0.73
CA GLY A 216 -6.87 -0.02 -2.01
C GLY A 216 -5.69 0.21 -2.95
N HIS A 217 -5.15 1.41 -2.94
CA HIS A 217 -4.10 1.83 -3.85
C HIS A 217 -2.71 1.25 -3.54
N LYS A 218 -2.58 0.48 -2.45
CA LYS A 218 -1.32 -0.15 -2.06
C LYS A 218 -1.13 -1.54 -2.68
N LYS A 219 -1.00 -2.58 -1.86
CA LYS A 219 -0.73 -3.96 -2.33
C LYS A 219 -1.92 -4.58 -3.06
N LEU A 220 -3.12 -4.01 -2.95
CA LEU A 220 -4.28 -4.45 -3.72
C LEU A 220 -4.19 -3.93 -5.16
N ALA A 221 -3.98 -2.63 -5.37
CA ALA A 221 -3.70 -2.06 -6.68
C ALA A 221 -2.45 -2.63 -7.33
N MET A 222 -1.39 -2.92 -6.57
CA MET A 222 -0.19 -3.55 -7.11
C MET A 222 -0.49 -4.89 -7.81
N ARG A 223 -1.41 -5.71 -7.26
CA ARG A 223 -1.84 -6.97 -7.89
C ARG A 223 -2.57 -6.72 -9.20
N LEU A 224 -3.46 -5.72 -9.26
CA LEU A 224 -4.10 -5.32 -10.51
C LEU A 224 -3.07 -4.78 -11.51
N GLY A 225 -2.14 -3.95 -11.04
CA GLY A 225 -1.01 -3.39 -11.78
C GLY A 225 -0.16 -4.47 -12.44
N ILE A 226 0.27 -5.50 -11.71
CA ILE A 226 1.02 -6.65 -12.27
C ILE A 226 0.23 -7.33 -13.39
N ASN A 227 -1.09 -7.53 -13.20
CA ASN A 227 -1.91 -8.16 -14.22
C ASN A 227 -2.04 -7.28 -15.48
N ARG A 228 -2.26 -5.98 -15.31
CA ARG A 228 -2.38 -5.00 -16.39
C ARG A 228 -1.07 -4.82 -17.15
N ALA A 229 0.03 -4.64 -16.42
CA ALA A 229 1.40 -4.57 -16.92
C ALA A 229 1.74 -5.80 -17.79
N SER A 230 1.28 -7.00 -17.38
CA SER A 230 1.44 -8.25 -18.15
C SER A 230 0.77 -8.27 -19.52
N LYS A 231 -0.22 -7.40 -19.75
CA LYS A 231 -0.98 -7.27 -21.01
C LYS A 231 -0.48 -6.09 -21.85
N GLU A 232 0.17 -5.11 -21.22
CA GLU A 232 0.50 -3.81 -21.81
C GLU A 232 2.01 -3.57 -21.98
N ASN A 233 2.86 -4.59 -21.75
CA ASN A 233 4.32 -4.54 -21.95
C ASN A 233 5.04 -3.47 -21.09
N TRP A 234 4.68 -3.39 -19.82
CA TRP A 234 5.39 -2.62 -18.81
C TRP A 234 5.52 -3.43 -17.51
N LEU A 235 6.17 -2.90 -16.47
CA LEU A 235 6.39 -3.62 -15.20
C LEU A 235 5.80 -2.87 -14.01
N THR A 236 5.14 -3.62 -13.11
CA THR A 236 4.76 -3.15 -11.77
C THR A 236 5.61 -3.90 -10.75
N GLU A 237 6.37 -3.19 -9.95
CA GLU A 237 7.43 -3.78 -9.13
C GLU A 237 7.40 -3.30 -7.67
N HIS A 238 7.73 -4.20 -6.73
CA HIS A 238 7.87 -3.90 -5.30
C HIS A 238 9.26 -3.32 -4.99
N MET A 239 9.52 -2.17 -5.60
CA MET A 239 10.82 -1.53 -5.60
C MET A 239 10.79 -0.18 -4.89
N PHE A 240 11.94 0.23 -4.34
CA PHE A 240 12.21 1.64 -4.12
C PHE A 240 12.73 2.30 -5.39
N ILE A 241 12.74 3.63 -5.43
CA ILE A 241 13.50 4.44 -6.38
C ILE A 241 14.28 5.47 -5.57
N SER A 242 15.61 5.49 -5.77
CA SER A 242 16.50 6.48 -5.15
C SER A 242 17.37 7.15 -6.22
N GLY A 243 17.54 8.46 -6.07
CA GLY A 243 18.49 9.27 -6.84
C GLY A 243 19.82 9.31 -6.10
N ILE A 244 20.85 8.74 -6.74
CA ILE A 244 22.20 8.62 -6.19
C ILE A 244 23.07 9.77 -6.73
N HIS A 245 23.65 10.56 -5.83
CA HIS A 245 24.44 11.77 -6.11
C HIS A 245 25.92 11.41 -6.23
N GLY A 246 26.42 11.47 -7.46
CA GLY A 246 27.82 11.24 -7.79
C GLY A 246 28.63 12.52 -8.02
N PRO A 247 29.93 12.38 -8.32
CA PRO A 247 30.81 13.50 -8.63
C PRO A 247 30.28 14.37 -9.76
N GLY A 248 30.54 15.68 -9.69
CA GLY A 248 30.10 16.65 -10.71
C GLY A 248 28.60 16.93 -10.70
N SER A 249 27.95 16.79 -9.54
CA SER A 249 26.50 16.99 -9.37
C SER A 249 25.64 16.06 -10.25
N ARG A 250 26.17 14.89 -10.60
CA ARG A 250 25.44 13.87 -11.36
C ARG A 250 24.44 13.19 -10.44
N VAL A 251 23.19 13.12 -10.86
CA VAL A 251 22.18 12.25 -10.22
C VAL A 251 21.95 11.03 -11.10
N THR A 252 21.90 9.84 -10.51
CA THR A 252 21.63 8.59 -11.22
C THR A 252 20.59 7.78 -10.46
N TYR A 253 19.50 7.42 -11.13
CA TYR A 253 18.38 6.77 -10.48
C TYR A 253 18.50 5.25 -10.54
N PHE A 254 18.36 4.62 -9.38
CA PHE A 254 18.31 3.18 -9.23
C PHE A 254 16.94 2.77 -8.68
N ALA A 255 16.41 1.68 -9.22
CA ALA A 255 15.31 0.97 -8.60
C ALA A 255 15.86 -0.24 -7.83
N GLY A 256 15.18 -0.70 -6.78
CA GLY A 256 15.63 -1.91 -6.10
C GLY A 256 14.57 -2.66 -5.33
N ALA A 257 14.62 -4.00 -5.40
CA ALA A 257 13.63 -4.90 -4.83
C ALA A 257 14.25 -5.80 -3.76
N PHE A 258 13.92 -5.51 -2.49
CA PHE A 258 14.30 -6.33 -1.34
C PHE A 258 13.07 -6.94 -0.67
N PRO A 259 13.17 -8.17 -0.11
CA PRO A 259 12.10 -8.75 0.68
C PRO A 259 11.73 -7.88 1.88
N SER A 260 10.57 -8.13 2.47
CA SER A 260 10.15 -7.41 3.67
C SER A 260 11.19 -7.54 4.79
N MET A 261 11.46 -6.44 5.51
CA MET A 261 12.47 -6.36 6.59
C MET A 261 13.92 -6.61 6.14
N CYS A 262 14.23 -6.38 4.86
CA CYS A 262 15.59 -6.42 4.30
C CYS A 262 16.14 -5.03 3.93
N GLY A 263 15.67 -3.97 4.59
CA GLY A 263 16.27 -2.62 4.47
C GLY A 263 15.82 -1.79 3.27
N LYS A 264 14.69 -2.10 2.62
CA LYS A 264 14.23 -1.36 1.44
C LYS A 264 14.07 0.14 1.69
N THR A 265 13.29 0.50 2.71
CA THR A 265 13.08 1.89 3.11
C THR A 265 14.38 2.54 3.57
N SER A 266 15.20 1.84 4.37
CA SER A 266 16.50 2.35 4.81
C SER A 266 17.45 2.65 3.64
N THR A 267 17.50 1.80 2.61
CA THR A 267 18.30 2.04 1.40
C THR A 267 17.76 3.20 0.55
N ALA A 268 16.44 3.36 0.47
CA ALA A 268 15.84 4.51 -0.21
C ALA A 268 16.12 5.85 0.50
N MET A 269 16.50 5.79 1.78
CA MET A 269 16.64 6.92 2.70
C MET A 269 18.09 7.14 3.17
N ILE A 270 19.07 6.58 2.45
CA ILE A 270 20.49 6.78 2.76
C ILE A 270 20.80 8.28 2.85
N PRO A 271 21.50 8.75 3.90
CA PRO A 271 21.92 10.14 4.02
C PRO A 271 22.65 10.64 2.78
N GLU A 272 22.43 11.90 2.41
CA GLU A 272 22.96 12.55 1.20
C GLU A 272 22.32 12.13 -0.12
N GLU A 273 21.57 11.02 -0.13
CA GLU A 273 20.80 10.55 -1.30
C GLU A 273 19.34 10.99 -1.23
N THR A 274 18.67 10.96 -2.38
CA THR A 274 17.31 11.50 -2.50
C THR A 274 16.28 10.42 -2.83
N ILE A 275 15.16 10.41 -2.09
CA ILE A 275 14.07 9.44 -2.28
C ILE A 275 13.09 9.90 -3.36
N VAL A 276 12.73 8.99 -4.27
CA VAL A 276 11.58 9.15 -5.19
C VAL A 276 10.38 8.32 -4.69
N GLY A 277 10.63 7.13 -4.15
CA GLY A 277 9.63 6.26 -3.52
C GLY A 277 10.25 5.04 -2.87
N ASP A 278 9.55 4.38 -1.94
CA ASP A 278 10.12 3.28 -1.14
C ASP A 278 9.49 1.90 -1.40
N ASP A 279 8.36 1.81 -2.10
CA ASP A 279 7.56 0.57 -2.08
C ASP A 279 6.99 0.10 -3.44
N ILE A 280 6.37 0.96 -4.25
CA ILE A 280 5.68 0.52 -5.48
C ILE A 280 6.08 1.39 -6.68
N VAL A 281 6.52 0.72 -7.75
CA VAL A 281 7.05 1.37 -8.94
C VAL A 281 6.34 0.88 -10.20
N TYR A 282 6.02 1.82 -11.10
CA TYR A 282 5.68 1.52 -12.48
C TYR A 282 6.86 1.82 -13.39
N ILE A 283 7.32 0.82 -14.15
CA ILE A 283 8.46 0.92 -15.06
C ILE A 283 7.98 0.75 -16.50
N LYS A 284 8.30 1.72 -17.37
CA LYS A 284 7.95 1.69 -18.78
C LYS A 284 9.16 1.97 -19.64
N LYS A 285 9.19 1.31 -20.80
CA LYS A 285 10.07 1.68 -21.91
C LYS A 285 9.48 2.91 -22.60
N ILE A 286 10.21 4.02 -22.62
CA ILE A 286 9.86 5.21 -23.40
C ILE A 286 10.98 5.43 -24.42
N LYS A 287 10.66 5.26 -25.70
CA LYS A 287 11.66 5.14 -26.77
C LYS A 287 12.62 4.00 -26.43
N ASN A 288 13.93 4.22 -26.35
CA ASN A 288 14.92 3.17 -26.04
C ASN A 288 15.45 3.23 -24.61
N LYS A 289 14.74 3.94 -23.71
CA LYS A 289 15.16 4.14 -22.33
C LYS A 289 14.10 3.61 -21.36
N VAL A 290 14.55 3.22 -20.18
CA VAL A 290 13.69 2.76 -19.09
C VAL A 290 13.41 3.92 -18.15
N TYR A 291 12.13 4.23 -17.96
CA TYR A 291 11.67 5.25 -17.02
C TYR A 291 10.79 4.62 -15.96
N ALA A 292 10.85 5.17 -14.75
CA ALA A 292 10.04 4.73 -13.63
C ALA A 292 9.39 5.90 -12.90
N VAL A 293 8.23 5.62 -12.30
CA VAL A 293 7.56 6.53 -11.37
C VAL A 293 7.25 5.80 -10.07
N ASN A 294 7.28 6.53 -8.96
CA ASN A 294 6.64 6.08 -7.74
C ASN A 294 5.12 6.18 -7.91
N VAL A 295 4.41 5.10 -7.56
CA VAL A 295 2.95 5.06 -7.57
C VAL A 295 2.36 5.94 -6.47
N GLU A 296 3.04 6.00 -5.33
CA GLU A 296 2.61 6.66 -4.10
C GLU A 296 3.17 8.10 -4.01
N ILE A 297 2.68 8.89 -3.06
CA ILE A 297 3.27 10.17 -2.60
C ILE A 297 3.45 10.19 -1.08
N GLY A 298 3.38 9.04 -0.44
CA GLY A 298 3.57 8.88 0.99
C GLY A 298 4.17 7.52 1.33
N ILE A 299 4.56 7.35 2.58
CA ILE A 299 5.15 6.15 3.14
C ILE A 299 4.15 5.53 4.12
N PHE A 300 3.94 4.23 3.98
CA PHE A 300 3.22 3.40 4.95
C PHE A 300 4.19 2.38 5.55
N GLY A 301 5.11 2.89 6.36
CA GLY A 301 6.33 2.18 6.78
C GLY A 301 6.13 1.38 8.07
N ILE A 302 6.92 0.32 8.26
CA ILE A 302 6.99 -0.39 9.55
C ILE A 302 7.74 0.50 10.53
N ILE A 303 7.19 0.69 11.74
CA ILE A 303 7.77 1.60 12.74
C ILE A 303 8.77 0.92 13.70
N GLU A 304 8.71 -0.42 13.82
CA GLU A 304 9.64 -1.16 14.69
C GLU A 304 11.10 -0.81 14.36
N ASP A 305 11.89 -0.58 15.41
CA ASP A 305 13.32 -0.24 15.38
C ASP A 305 13.70 1.13 14.77
N ILE A 306 12.74 1.95 14.31
CA ILE A 306 13.05 3.32 13.85
C ILE A 306 13.67 4.14 14.99
N ASN A 307 14.84 4.70 14.70
CA ASN A 307 15.68 5.42 15.66
C ASN A 307 16.47 6.56 14.96
N PRO A 308 17.00 7.55 15.70
CA PRO A 308 17.65 8.72 15.12
C PRO A 308 19.00 8.42 14.44
N ASP A 309 19.65 7.30 14.76
CA ASP A 309 20.96 6.95 14.22
C ASP A 309 20.84 6.26 12.86
N ASP A 310 19.91 5.30 12.74
CA ASP A 310 19.73 4.51 11.51
C ASP A 310 18.74 5.16 10.52
N ASP A 311 17.71 5.86 11.02
CA ASP A 311 16.61 6.42 10.21
C ASP A 311 16.39 7.93 10.47
N PRO A 312 17.42 8.80 10.38
CA PRO A 312 17.36 10.18 10.85
C PRO A 312 16.25 11.02 10.20
N TYR A 313 16.01 10.85 8.90
CA TYR A 313 14.96 11.60 8.18
C TYR A 313 13.55 11.21 8.64
N ILE A 314 13.30 9.91 8.82
CA ILE A 314 11.99 9.42 9.29
C ILE A 314 11.81 9.81 10.75
N TRP A 315 12.83 9.60 11.58
CA TRP A 315 12.80 9.98 12.99
C TRP A 315 12.46 11.45 13.17
N LYS A 316 13.10 12.35 12.41
CA LYS A 316 12.81 13.78 12.46
C LYS A 316 11.33 14.07 12.19
N VAL A 317 10.79 13.53 11.10
CA VAL A 317 9.40 13.77 10.70
C VAL A 317 8.41 13.20 11.72
N LEU A 318 8.69 12.04 12.31
CA LEU A 318 7.86 11.44 13.36
C LEU A 318 7.90 12.18 14.70
N ASN A 319 8.76 13.19 14.86
CA ASN A 319 8.89 13.99 16.08
C ASN A 319 8.62 15.49 15.85
N GLU A 320 8.17 15.88 14.67
CA GLU A 320 7.81 17.25 14.30
C GLU A 320 6.29 17.40 14.14
N PRO A 321 5.72 18.62 14.21
CA PRO A 321 4.29 18.85 14.04
C PRO A 321 3.88 18.68 12.56
N LYS A 322 3.77 17.43 12.13
CA LYS A 322 3.45 16.98 10.78
C LYS A 322 2.17 16.16 10.78
N GLU A 323 1.58 15.93 9.61
CA GLU A 323 0.41 15.07 9.48
C GLU A 323 0.87 13.60 9.49
N ILE A 324 0.69 12.91 10.62
CA ILE A 324 1.14 11.53 10.82
C ILE A 324 0.02 10.69 11.42
N ILE A 325 -0.23 9.52 10.83
CA ILE A 325 -1.08 8.49 11.43
C ILE A 325 -0.18 7.34 11.91
N PHE A 326 -0.10 7.14 13.22
CA PHE A 326 0.49 5.95 13.82
C PHE A 326 -0.54 4.82 13.88
N SER A 327 -0.13 3.58 13.65
CA SER A 327 -1.04 2.44 13.72
C SER A 327 -0.47 1.35 14.62
N ASN A 328 -1.25 0.92 15.62
CA ASN A 328 -0.92 -0.18 16.55
C ASN A 328 0.35 0.02 17.40
N VAL A 329 0.67 1.27 17.74
CA VAL A 329 1.74 1.63 18.69
C VAL A 329 1.21 1.72 20.12
N LEU A 330 2.08 1.81 21.12
CA LEU A 330 1.67 2.18 22.48
C LEU A 330 1.44 3.68 22.55
N VAL A 331 0.38 4.09 23.22
CA VAL A 331 0.07 5.49 23.53
C VAL A 331 0.10 5.65 25.05
N THR A 332 0.90 6.57 25.55
CA THR A 332 1.04 6.85 26.98
C THR A 332 -0.07 7.78 27.48
N GLU A 333 -0.19 7.96 28.80
CA GLU A 333 -1.26 8.79 29.40
C GLU A 333 -1.17 10.27 29.02
N ASP A 334 0.03 10.77 28.73
CA ASP A 334 0.31 12.12 28.23
C ASP A 334 0.16 12.25 26.71
N GLY A 335 -0.20 11.16 26.01
CA GLY A 335 -0.47 11.15 24.58
C GLY A 335 0.77 11.05 23.69
N ASP A 336 1.94 10.73 24.25
CA ASP A 336 3.12 10.35 23.48
C ASP A 336 2.99 8.91 22.95
N VAL A 337 3.83 8.55 21.98
CA VAL A 337 3.86 7.23 21.36
C VAL A 337 5.16 6.49 21.66
N TYR A 338 5.03 5.18 21.89
CA TYR A 338 6.16 4.27 22.03
C TYR A 338 5.97 3.05 21.13
N TRP A 339 7.07 2.61 20.53
CA TRP A 339 7.14 1.38 19.77
C TRP A 339 8.34 0.56 20.18
N LYS A 340 8.29 -0.73 19.91
CA LYS A 340 9.41 -1.63 20.13
C LYS A 340 10.63 -1.16 19.33
N GLY A 341 11.75 -0.98 20.03
CA GLY A 341 12.99 -0.46 19.44
C GLY A 341 13.14 1.06 19.48
N LYS A 342 12.10 1.82 19.90
CA LYS A 342 12.23 3.26 20.12
C LYS A 342 13.25 3.53 21.25
N PRO A 343 14.25 4.40 21.03
CA PRO A 343 15.17 4.81 22.09
C PRO A 343 14.45 5.40 23.32
N GLY A 344 14.94 5.06 24.51
CA GLY A 344 14.38 5.49 25.79
C GLY A 344 13.85 4.33 26.64
N GLU A 345 13.34 4.65 27.83
CA GLU A 345 12.75 3.67 28.74
C GLU A 345 11.37 3.21 28.23
N VAL A 346 11.07 1.93 28.41
CA VAL A 346 9.74 1.37 28.08
C VAL A 346 8.72 1.95 29.07
N PRO A 347 7.61 2.56 28.61
CA PRO A 347 6.60 3.10 29.52
C PRO A 347 6.02 2.05 30.46
N GLU A 348 5.68 2.43 31.69
CA GLU A 348 5.11 1.49 32.68
C GLU A 348 3.65 1.10 32.37
N LYS A 349 2.92 1.96 31.65
CA LYS A 349 1.52 1.75 31.27
C LYS A 349 1.13 2.60 30.05
N GLY A 350 0.05 2.21 29.38
CA GLY A 350 -0.56 2.97 28.29
C GLY A 350 -1.71 2.21 27.64
N ILE A 351 -2.10 2.62 26.44
CA ILE A 351 -3.10 1.94 25.60
C ILE A 351 -2.44 1.54 24.28
N ASN A 352 -2.61 0.29 23.87
CA ASN A 352 -2.21 -0.15 22.54
C ASN A 352 -3.34 -0.92 21.84
N TYR A 353 -3.01 -1.60 20.74
CA TYR A 353 -3.92 -2.42 19.93
C TYR A 353 -4.66 -3.54 20.69
N SER A 354 -4.29 -3.83 21.94
CA SER A 354 -4.93 -4.81 22.81
C SER A 354 -5.70 -4.18 23.99
N GLY A 355 -5.89 -2.85 23.98
CA GLY A 355 -6.41 -2.08 25.11
C GLY A 355 -5.33 -1.63 26.08
N GLU A 356 -5.65 -1.54 27.38
CA GLU A 356 -4.68 -1.17 28.44
C GLU A 356 -3.46 -2.09 28.42
N TRP A 357 -2.26 -1.53 28.44
CA TRP A 357 -1.00 -2.26 28.34
C TRP A 357 -0.05 -1.90 29.48
N TYR A 358 0.74 -2.88 29.92
CA TYR A 358 1.81 -2.75 30.91
C TYR A 358 2.89 -3.81 30.62
N PRO A 359 4.15 -3.63 31.08
CA PRO A 359 5.21 -4.62 30.91
C PRO A 359 4.82 -6.02 31.41
N GLY A 360 5.00 -7.03 30.58
CA GLY A 360 4.64 -8.42 30.90
C GLY A 360 3.15 -8.77 30.71
N LYS A 361 2.32 -7.86 30.17
CA LYS A 361 0.95 -8.19 29.75
C LYS A 361 0.97 -9.37 28.77
N LYS A 362 0.06 -10.32 28.96
CA LYS A 362 -0.10 -11.51 28.12
C LYS A 362 -1.51 -11.57 27.53
N ASP A 363 -1.61 -12.20 26.36
CA ASP A 363 -2.89 -12.52 25.75
C ASP A 363 -3.54 -13.76 26.40
N SER A 364 -4.71 -14.16 25.88
CA SER A 364 -5.45 -15.33 26.37
C SER A 364 -4.72 -16.66 26.17
N GLU A 365 -3.71 -16.69 25.30
CA GLU A 365 -2.88 -17.87 25.03
C GLU A 365 -1.58 -17.85 25.87
N GLY A 366 -1.40 -16.83 26.71
CA GLY A 366 -0.22 -16.67 27.56
C GLY A 366 1.00 -16.11 26.85
N LYS A 367 0.86 -15.63 25.61
CA LYS A 367 1.94 -14.99 24.85
C LYS A 367 2.01 -13.52 25.23
N GLU A 368 3.24 -13.02 25.36
CA GLU A 368 3.49 -11.62 25.70
C GLU A 368 2.98 -10.67 24.60
N ILE A 369 2.29 -9.62 25.03
CA ILE A 369 1.85 -8.51 24.20
C ILE A 369 2.91 -7.42 24.29
N THR A 370 3.53 -7.08 23.18
CA THR A 370 4.55 -6.02 23.09
C THR A 370 3.93 -4.61 23.07
N PRO A 371 4.69 -3.55 23.40
CA PRO A 371 4.21 -2.17 23.37
C PRO A 371 3.54 -1.79 22.04
N SER A 372 4.19 -2.10 20.92
CA SER A 372 3.63 -1.98 19.56
C SER A 372 3.48 -3.35 18.92
N HIS A 373 2.54 -3.49 17.98
CA HIS A 373 2.41 -4.70 17.18
C HIS A 373 3.60 -4.84 16.21
N LYS A 374 4.00 -6.06 15.84
CA LYS A 374 5.12 -6.31 14.91
C LYS A 374 4.94 -5.72 13.50
N ASN A 375 3.68 -5.45 13.13
CA ASN A 375 3.32 -4.79 11.87
C ASN A 375 2.82 -3.36 12.13
N ALA A 376 3.13 -2.75 13.29
CA ALA A 376 2.79 -1.36 13.56
C ALA A 376 3.39 -0.44 12.50
N ARG A 377 2.66 0.61 12.16
CA ARG A 377 2.96 1.48 11.02
C ARG A 377 2.99 2.94 11.41
N PHE A 378 3.63 3.71 10.57
CA PHE A 378 3.40 5.14 10.43
C PHE A 378 2.96 5.43 8.99
N THR A 379 2.10 6.44 8.85
CA THR A 379 1.61 6.94 7.56
C THR A 379 2.01 8.40 7.47
N VAL A 380 2.77 8.76 6.43
CA VAL A 380 3.29 10.12 6.25
C VAL A 380 3.40 10.47 4.76
N ASN A 381 3.32 11.75 4.42
CA ASN A 381 3.52 12.20 3.05
C ASN A 381 5.02 12.41 2.75
N LEU A 382 5.45 12.05 1.54
CA LEU A 382 6.86 12.20 1.12
C LEU A 382 7.33 13.66 1.14
N LYS A 383 6.43 14.64 0.92
CA LYS A 383 6.76 16.08 0.95
C LYS A 383 7.30 16.57 2.29
N ASP A 384 7.08 15.81 3.36
CA ASP A 384 7.56 16.16 4.69
C ASP A 384 8.98 15.69 4.94
N LEU A 385 9.56 14.87 4.06
CA LEU A 385 10.95 14.41 4.15
C LEU A 385 11.92 15.43 3.56
N ASP A 386 12.99 15.73 4.30
CA ASP A 386 14.03 16.68 3.85
C ASP A 386 14.81 16.19 2.62
N ASN A 387 14.89 14.87 2.42
CA ASN A 387 15.64 14.25 1.33
C ASN A 387 14.77 13.85 0.13
N LEU A 388 13.58 14.44 -0.02
CA LEU A 388 12.72 14.18 -1.18
C LEU A 388 13.38 14.64 -2.48
N ASP A 389 13.44 13.75 -3.48
CA ASP A 389 13.96 14.08 -4.81
C ASP A 389 13.02 15.06 -5.53
N ILE A 390 13.57 16.05 -6.22
CA ILE A 390 12.80 17.06 -6.97
C ILE A 390 11.94 16.48 -8.09
N ASN A 391 12.30 15.30 -8.62
CA ASN A 391 11.59 14.57 -9.67
C ASN A 391 10.63 13.51 -9.13
N TYR A 392 10.35 13.45 -7.82
CA TYR A 392 9.45 12.45 -7.24
C TYR A 392 8.05 12.42 -7.89
N ASP A 393 7.60 13.57 -8.39
CA ASP A 393 6.32 13.75 -9.07
C ASP A 393 6.43 14.15 -10.55
N ASN A 394 7.57 13.85 -11.19
CA ASN A 394 7.78 14.17 -12.60
C ASN A 394 6.86 13.31 -13.48
N PRO A 395 5.98 13.88 -14.32
CA PRO A 395 5.06 13.11 -15.16
C PRO A 395 5.75 12.29 -16.25
N ASN A 396 7.02 12.54 -16.54
CA ASN A 396 7.81 11.70 -17.45
C ASN A 396 8.57 10.57 -16.73
N GLY A 397 8.52 10.55 -15.39
CA GLY A 397 9.32 9.67 -14.55
C GLY A 397 10.81 10.00 -14.56
N VAL A 398 11.58 9.17 -13.89
CA VAL A 398 13.05 9.23 -13.83
C VAL A 398 13.65 8.11 -14.67
N GLU A 399 14.75 8.39 -15.37
CA GLU A 399 15.45 7.39 -16.18
C GLU A 399 16.22 6.44 -15.26
N ILE A 400 15.85 5.15 -15.26
CA ILE A 400 16.49 4.12 -14.44
C ILE A 400 17.78 3.67 -15.11
N LYS A 401 18.86 3.62 -14.31
CA LYS A 401 20.21 3.24 -14.74
C LYS A 401 20.75 1.98 -14.05
N GLY A 402 19.95 1.38 -13.17
CA GLY A 402 20.24 0.10 -12.58
C GLY A 402 19.06 -0.42 -11.76
N ILE A 403 18.94 -1.75 -11.72
CA ILE A 403 17.99 -2.46 -10.85
C ILE A 403 18.77 -3.30 -9.85
N ILE A 404 18.52 -3.08 -8.56
CA ILE A 404 19.21 -3.75 -7.47
C ILE A 404 18.28 -4.84 -6.90
N TYR A 405 18.75 -6.08 -6.89
CA TYR A 405 18.11 -7.17 -6.15
C TYR A 405 18.95 -7.48 -4.92
N GLY A 406 18.31 -7.67 -3.78
CA GLY A 406 19.00 -7.88 -2.50
C GLY A 406 18.14 -8.64 -1.51
N GLY A 407 18.79 -9.20 -0.49
CA GLY A 407 18.17 -10.04 0.54
C GLY A 407 19.12 -10.26 1.70
N ARG A 408 18.65 -10.94 2.76
CA ARG A 408 19.50 -11.35 3.87
C ARG A 408 20.19 -12.65 3.52
N ASP A 409 21.51 -12.58 3.40
CA ASP A 409 22.39 -13.72 3.18
C ASP A 409 23.65 -13.54 4.03
N SER A 410 23.85 -14.43 5.01
CA SER A 410 24.94 -14.35 5.96
C SER A 410 26.23 -15.07 5.53
N ASP A 411 26.20 -15.93 4.49
CA ASP A 411 27.34 -16.84 4.22
C ASP A 411 27.62 -17.18 2.75
N THR A 412 26.77 -16.80 1.79
CA THR A 412 26.89 -17.30 0.40
C THR A 412 27.26 -16.20 -0.60
N LEU A 413 26.48 -15.12 -0.70
CA LEU A 413 26.69 -14.05 -1.68
C LEU A 413 27.72 -13.00 -1.23
N VAL A 414 28.41 -12.41 -2.21
CA VAL A 414 29.27 -11.24 -2.00
C VAL A 414 28.42 -9.97 -1.78
N PRO A 415 28.97 -8.90 -1.15
CA PRO A 415 28.19 -7.70 -0.86
C PRO A 415 27.56 -7.02 -2.09
N VAL A 416 28.28 -6.99 -3.22
CA VAL A 416 27.79 -6.42 -4.49
C VAL A 416 28.34 -7.25 -5.64
N GLN A 417 27.48 -7.59 -6.60
CA GLN A 417 27.85 -8.23 -7.87
C GLN A 417 26.97 -7.69 -8.99
N GLU A 418 27.54 -7.59 -10.18
CA GLU A 418 26.86 -7.15 -11.40
C GLU A 418 26.45 -8.36 -12.25
N ALA A 419 25.27 -8.32 -12.84
CA ALA A 419 24.84 -9.35 -13.78
C ALA A 419 25.50 -9.16 -15.15
N TYR A 420 25.82 -10.26 -15.85
CA TYR A 420 26.44 -10.20 -17.18
C TYR A 420 25.58 -9.55 -18.27
N ASN A 421 24.25 -9.60 -18.11
CA ASN A 421 23.25 -9.00 -18.99
C ASN A 421 21.87 -9.08 -18.32
N TRP A 422 20.86 -8.51 -18.96
CA TRP A 422 19.49 -8.50 -18.47
C TRP A 422 18.93 -9.88 -18.14
N ALA A 423 19.06 -10.85 -19.05
CA ALA A 423 18.53 -12.20 -18.84
C ALA A 423 19.18 -12.87 -17.63
N HIS A 424 20.50 -12.71 -17.46
CA HIS A 424 21.21 -13.16 -16.26
C HIS A 424 20.71 -12.45 -15.00
N GLY A 425 20.50 -11.13 -15.06
CA GLY A 425 19.95 -10.35 -13.95
C GLY A 425 18.56 -10.84 -13.53
N ILE A 426 17.66 -11.06 -14.48
CA ILE A 426 16.30 -11.53 -14.21
C ILE A 426 16.31 -12.97 -13.67
N VAL A 427 17.05 -13.90 -14.28
CA VAL A 427 16.98 -15.33 -13.90
C VAL A 427 17.83 -15.63 -12.67
N SER A 428 19.10 -15.22 -12.67
CA SER A 428 20.07 -15.63 -11.65
C SER A 428 20.07 -14.70 -10.43
N MET A 429 19.70 -13.43 -10.59
CA MET A 429 19.69 -12.47 -9.47
C MET A 429 18.27 -12.25 -8.95
N GLY A 430 17.34 -11.82 -9.80
CA GLY A 430 15.98 -11.48 -9.41
C GLY A 430 15.09 -12.68 -9.08
N ALA A 431 14.95 -13.64 -10.00
CA ALA A 431 14.05 -14.79 -9.82
C ALA A 431 14.56 -15.75 -8.75
N SER A 432 15.88 -15.75 -8.53
CA SER A 432 16.57 -16.63 -7.60
C SER A 432 16.88 -15.97 -6.25
N ILE A 433 16.29 -14.81 -5.94
CA ILE A 433 16.43 -14.18 -4.62
C ILE A 433 16.01 -15.19 -3.55
N GLU A 434 16.95 -15.54 -2.70
CA GLU A 434 16.73 -16.18 -1.42
C GLU A 434 16.95 -15.16 -0.31
N SER A 435 16.07 -15.19 0.69
CA SER A 435 16.30 -14.40 1.90
C SER A 435 15.97 -15.24 3.11
N GLU A 436 16.81 -15.12 4.13
CA GLU A 436 16.57 -15.72 5.43
C GLU A 436 15.25 -15.20 6.03
N THR A 437 14.44 -16.11 6.56
CA THR A 437 13.22 -15.74 7.28
C THR A 437 13.57 -14.94 8.54
N THR A 438 12.98 -13.75 8.66
CA THR A 438 13.03 -12.94 9.87
C THR A 438 12.11 -13.50 10.96
N ALA A 439 12.28 -13.04 12.20
CA ALA A 439 11.43 -13.39 13.34
C ALA A 439 9.93 -13.06 13.15
N ALA A 440 9.56 -12.33 12.08
CA ALA A 440 8.18 -11.93 11.79
C ALA A 440 7.32 -13.01 11.12
N THR A 441 7.95 -14.04 10.50
CA THR A 441 7.24 -15.15 9.87
C THR A 441 7.08 -16.29 10.88
N LEU A 442 5.87 -16.84 11.03
CA LEU A 442 5.64 -18.05 11.86
C LEU A 442 6.53 -19.19 11.31
N GLY A 443 7.68 -19.45 11.94
CA GLY A 443 8.66 -20.43 11.48
C GLY A 443 10.03 -20.31 12.18
N LYS A 444 10.95 -21.25 11.89
CA LYS A 444 12.34 -21.19 12.36
C LYS A 444 13.07 -20.00 11.71
N THR A 445 13.76 -19.19 12.49
CA THR A 445 14.64 -18.11 12.02
C THR A 445 15.83 -18.67 11.24
N GLY A 446 16.34 -17.91 10.26
CA GLY A 446 17.52 -18.30 9.47
C GLY A 446 17.28 -19.33 8.34
N VAL A 447 16.03 -19.67 8.03
CA VAL A 447 15.73 -20.54 6.88
C VAL A 447 15.64 -19.69 5.62
N ARG A 448 16.48 -19.96 4.62
CA ARG A 448 16.37 -19.32 3.30
C ARG A 448 15.10 -19.76 2.60
N LYS A 449 14.36 -18.79 2.05
CA LYS A 449 13.21 -19.03 1.19
C LYS A 449 13.33 -18.20 -0.07
N PHE A 450 12.95 -18.80 -1.19
CA PHE A 450 12.80 -18.08 -2.44
C PHE A 450 11.73 -16.99 -2.31
N ASN A 451 12.09 -15.79 -2.75
CA ASN A 451 11.16 -14.69 -2.93
C ASN A 451 11.47 -13.95 -4.25
N PRO A 452 11.13 -14.56 -5.41
CA PRO A 452 11.42 -14.02 -6.73
C PRO A 452 11.06 -12.53 -6.85
N MET A 453 12.06 -11.70 -7.17
CA MET A 453 11.99 -10.25 -7.32
C MET A 453 11.34 -9.52 -6.14
N SER A 454 11.29 -10.16 -4.96
CA SER A 454 10.53 -9.67 -3.81
C SER A 454 9.03 -9.45 -4.06
N ASN A 455 8.49 -10.10 -5.10
CA ASN A 455 7.13 -9.92 -5.60
C ASN A 455 6.20 -11.11 -5.35
N LEU A 456 6.71 -12.24 -4.86
CA LEU A 456 5.99 -13.51 -4.80
C LEU A 456 4.60 -13.41 -4.15
N ASP A 457 4.50 -12.68 -3.04
CA ASP A 457 3.25 -12.47 -2.29
C ASP A 457 2.23 -11.55 -2.98
N PHE A 458 2.65 -10.84 -4.03
CA PHE A 458 1.90 -9.81 -4.74
C PHE A 458 1.60 -10.19 -6.19
N LEU A 459 2.06 -11.35 -6.64
CA LEU A 459 1.74 -11.82 -7.98
C LEU A 459 0.23 -12.05 -8.13
N SER A 460 -0.29 -11.65 -9.28
CA SER A 460 -1.66 -11.91 -9.76
C SER A 460 -1.68 -12.73 -11.05
N ILE A 461 -0.50 -13.21 -11.45
CA ILE A 461 -0.24 -14.07 -12.60
C ILE A 461 0.74 -15.17 -12.18
N PRO A 462 0.77 -16.33 -12.87
CA PRO A 462 1.72 -17.38 -12.56
C PRO A 462 3.17 -16.87 -12.58
N VAL A 463 4.00 -17.31 -11.62
CA VAL A 463 5.39 -16.84 -11.48
C VAL A 463 6.22 -17.00 -12.76
N GLY A 464 6.04 -18.10 -13.50
CA GLY A 464 6.72 -18.31 -14.78
C GLY A 464 6.34 -17.28 -15.84
N LYS A 465 5.06 -16.88 -15.88
CA LYS A 465 4.58 -15.80 -16.77
C LYS A 465 5.19 -14.46 -16.36
N TYR A 466 5.25 -14.18 -15.05
CA TYR A 466 5.85 -12.96 -14.53
C TYR A 466 7.34 -12.83 -14.89
N ILE A 467 8.12 -13.92 -14.80
CA ILE A 467 9.53 -13.95 -15.22
C ILE A 467 9.66 -13.76 -16.73
N ASP A 468 8.82 -14.44 -17.54
CA ASP A 468 8.81 -14.31 -19.00
C ASP A 468 8.55 -12.87 -19.46
N ILE A 469 7.66 -12.14 -18.79
CA ILE A 469 7.39 -10.72 -19.07
C ILE A 469 8.62 -9.86 -18.78
N ASN A 470 9.30 -10.10 -17.66
CA ASN A 470 10.53 -9.38 -17.32
C ASN A 470 11.63 -9.63 -18.36
N LEU A 471 11.78 -10.87 -18.84
CA LEU A 471 12.73 -11.19 -19.92
C LEU A 471 12.39 -10.45 -21.21
N LYS A 472 11.13 -10.54 -21.67
CA LYS A 472 10.65 -9.85 -22.87
C LYS A 472 10.76 -8.34 -22.79
N PHE A 473 10.59 -7.76 -21.60
CA PHE A 473 10.79 -6.33 -21.39
C PHE A 473 12.23 -5.93 -21.74
N GLY A 474 13.23 -6.67 -21.24
CA GLY A 474 14.63 -6.41 -21.56
C GLY A 474 15.03 -6.73 -23.00
N ASP A 475 14.46 -7.77 -23.61
CA ASP A 475 14.68 -8.08 -25.03
C ASP A 475 14.24 -6.94 -25.96
N SER A 476 13.33 -6.10 -25.48
CA SER A 476 12.88 -4.92 -26.20
C SER A 476 13.85 -3.74 -26.10
N LEU A 477 14.84 -3.76 -25.21
CA LEU A 477 15.75 -2.65 -24.94
C LEU A 477 17.06 -2.79 -25.73
N GLU A 478 17.59 -1.67 -26.23
CA GLU A 478 18.92 -1.64 -26.83
C GLU A 478 20.02 -1.56 -25.76
N ASP A 479 19.73 -0.87 -24.66
CA ASP A 479 20.64 -0.62 -23.53
C ASP A 479 19.85 -0.81 -22.22
N PRO A 480 19.68 -2.06 -21.75
CA PRO A 480 18.98 -2.35 -20.51
C PRO A 480 19.77 -1.82 -19.30
N PRO A 481 19.09 -1.35 -18.25
CA PRO A 481 19.74 -0.83 -17.04
C PRO A 481 20.40 -1.92 -16.20
#